data_AF-A0A962Y228-F1
#
_entry.id   AF-A0A962Y228-F1
#
_cell.length_a   1.000
_cell.length_b   1.000
_cell.length_c   1.000
_cell.angle_alpha   90.00
_cell.angle_beta   90.00
_cell.angle_gamma   90.00
#
_symmetry.space_group_name_H-M   'P 1'
#
loop_
_entity.id
_entity.type
_entity.pdbx_description
1 polymer ?
#
loop_
_entity_poly.entity_id
_entity_poly.type
_entity_poly.pdbx_seq_one_letter_code
_entity_poly.pdbx_strand_id
1 'polypeptide(L)'
;NFLLKQVLSELGDELPQLKHFVTLSPVPRLAEGLQKLLAGGFGEWPVEALDQVLLEYQPKLLELSARISPQTSSSSSSSPSAALGELLAHPETAREPALGAPLTRLALLYLAELKQGTGQCFDPVAGFHLANGAILERINACADCSQKGGSQSHGVMVNYRYDPEQVVANHEAYVQAGRIVMSRTLQREHDKHIAGKR
;
A
#
# COMPACT_ATOMS: atom_id res chain seq x y z
N ASN A 1 -9.66 -16.97 -10.31
CA ASN A 1 -9.05 -16.99 -11.67
C ASN A 1 -7.70 -17.68 -11.51
N PHE A 2 -7.37 -18.67 -12.33
CA PHE A 2 -6.14 -19.48 -12.22
C PHE A 2 -5.13 -19.19 -13.34
N LEU A 3 -5.31 -18.10 -14.09
CA LEU A 3 -4.44 -17.71 -15.20
C LEU A 3 -2.95 -17.79 -14.82
N LEU A 4 -2.57 -17.21 -13.68
CA LEU A 4 -1.17 -17.19 -13.28
C LEU A 4 -0.68 -18.55 -12.77
N LYS A 5 -1.55 -19.40 -12.22
CA LYS A 5 -1.17 -20.77 -11.86
C LYS A 5 -0.73 -21.58 -13.08
N GLN A 6 -1.44 -21.42 -14.20
CA GLN A 6 -1.07 -22.09 -15.45
C GLN A 6 0.30 -21.60 -15.94
N VAL A 7 0.50 -20.28 -15.99
CA VAL A 7 1.79 -19.67 -16.40
C VAL A 7 2.95 -20.15 -15.51
N LEU A 8 2.75 -20.24 -14.19
CA LEU A 8 3.77 -20.73 -13.26
C LEU A 8 4.14 -22.20 -13.51
N SER A 9 3.14 -23.04 -13.84
CA SER A 9 3.36 -24.44 -14.17
C SER A 9 4.15 -24.59 -15.47
N GLU A 10 3.71 -23.91 -16.52
CA GLU A 10 4.36 -23.96 -17.84
C GLU A 10 5.82 -23.46 -17.76
N LEU A 11 6.07 -22.35 -17.07
CA LEU A 11 7.42 -21.86 -16.85
C LEU A 11 8.27 -22.79 -15.98
N GLY A 12 7.66 -23.48 -15.01
CA GLY A 12 8.35 -24.46 -14.17
C GLY A 12 8.78 -25.69 -14.96
N ASP A 13 7.95 -26.13 -15.92
CA ASP A 13 8.25 -27.26 -16.81
C ASP A 13 9.32 -26.88 -17.86
N GLU A 14 9.25 -25.68 -18.43
CA GLU A 14 10.22 -25.19 -19.42
C GLU A 14 11.57 -24.79 -18.82
N LEU A 15 11.57 -24.20 -17.63
CA LEU A 15 12.75 -23.64 -16.96
C LEU A 15 12.83 -24.13 -15.50
N PRO A 16 13.22 -25.40 -15.25
CA PRO A 16 13.20 -26.01 -13.90
C PRO A 16 14.07 -25.29 -12.86
N GLN A 17 15.05 -24.50 -13.30
CA GLN A 17 15.88 -23.66 -12.43
C GLN A 17 15.17 -22.39 -11.92
N LEU A 18 14.02 -22.02 -12.48
CA LEU A 18 13.27 -20.83 -12.12
C LEU A 18 12.48 -21.08 -10.83
N LYS A 19 12.98 -20.55 -9.71
CA LYS A 19 12.41 -20.76 -8.37
C LYS A 19 11.60 -19.59 -7.82
N HIS A 20 11.67 -18.44 -8.48
CA HIS A 20 11.11 -17.20 -7.95
C HIS A 20 10.29 -16.49 -9.01
N PHE A 21 9.01 -16.29 -8.70
CA PHE A 21 8.05 -15.65 -9.59
C PHE A 21 7.52 -14.42 -8.88
N VAL A 22 7.85 -13.25 -9.41
CA VAL A 22 7.52 -11.97 -8.77
C VAL A 22 7.06 -10.99 -9.85
N THR A 23 6.03 -10.22 -9.57
CA THR A 23 5.57 -9.13 -10.44
C THR A 23 6.07 -7.79 -9.93
N LEU A 24 6.05 -6.76 -10.78
CA LEU A 24 6.12 -5.36 -10.35
C LEU A 24 4.86 -4.68 -10.89
N SER A 25 3.88 -4.49 -10.01
CA SER A 25 2.50 -4.14 -10.39
C SER A 25 2.14 -2.72 -9.92
N PRO A 26 1.35 -1.97 -10.71
CA PRO A 26 0.83 -0.67 -10.28
C PRO A 26 -0.25 -0.83 -9.20
N VAL A 27 -0.54 0.27 -8.49
CA VAL A 27 -1.63 0.35 -7.51
C VAL A 27 -2.58 1.48 -7.92
N PRO A 28 -3.40 1.28 -8.97
CA PRO A 28 -3.99 2.36 -9.75
C PRO A 28 -4.97 3.25 -9.00
N ARG A 29 -5.47 2.79 -7.84
CA ARG A 29 -6.43 3.53 -7.00
C ARG A 29 -5.82 4.06 -5.71
N LEU A 30 -4.51 3.93 -5.52
CA LEU A 30 -3.88 4.30 -4.25
C LEU A 30 -4.02 5.80 -3.97
N ALA A 31 -3.79 6.69 -4.94
CA ALA A 31 -3.90 8.13 -4.70
C ALA A 31 -5.32 8.55 -4.26
N GLU A 32 -6.34 8.07 -4.98
CA GLU A 32 -7.77 8.25 -4.62
C GLU A 32 -8.06 7.67 -3.23
N GLY A 33 -7.57 6.45 -2.97
CA GLY A 33 -7.76 5.74 -1.71
C GLY A 33 -7.14 6.47 -0.53
N LEU A 34 -5.90 6.95 -0.67
CA LEU A 34 -5.20 7.71 0.36
C LEU A 34 -5.86 9.06 0.59
N GLN A 35 -6.27 9.77 -0.46
CA GLN A 35 -7.01 11.02 -0.32
C GLN A 35 -8.29 10.81 0.51
N LYS A 36 -9.06 9.77 0.19
CA LYS A 36 -10.28 9.43 0.93
C LYS A 36 -9.97 9.01 2.38
N LEU A 37 -8.91 8.24 2.59
CA LEU A 37 -8.46 7.80 3.91
C LEU A 37 -8.07 8.99 4.80
N LEU A 38 -7.23 9.89 4.29
CA LEU A 38 -6.76 11.08 5.00
C LEU A 38 -7.88 12.10 5.25
N ALA A 39 -8.94 12.08 4.43
CA ALA A 39 -10.16 12.87 4.65
C ALA A 39 -11.16 12.22 5.63
N GLY A 40 -10.82 11.09 6.26
CA GLY A 40 -11.71 10.38 7.19
C GLY A 40 -12.87 9.64 6.50
N GLY A 41 -12.74 9.34 5.21
CA GLY A 41 -13.78 8.71 4.40
C GLY A 41 -13.98 7.21 4.63
N PHE A 42 -13.26 6.60 5.58
CA PHE A 42 -13.40 5.21 6.00
C PHE A 42 -13.65 5.15 7.51
N GLY A 43 -14.89 4.82 7.91
CA GLY A 43 -15.27 4.85 9.33
C GLY A 43 -14.49 3.90 10.23
N GLU A 44 -13.96 2.80 9.69
CA GLU A 44 -13.09 1.85 10.41
C GLU A 44 -11.66 2.38 10.63
N TRP A 45 -11.30 3.47 9.95
CA TRP A 45 -9.98 4.09 10.01
C TRP A 45 -10.12 5.61 10.16
N PRO A 46 -10.46 6.09 11.36
CA PRO A 46 -10.56 7.52 11.63
C PRO A 46 -9.17 8.18 11.58
N VAL A 47 -9.15 9.51 11.43
CA VAL A 47 -7.91 10.29 11.25
C VAL A 47 -6.95 10.09 12.44
N GLU A 48 -7.48 9.95 13.66
CA GLU A 48 -6.71 9.71 14.87
C GLU A 48 -5.94 8.38 14.82
N ALA A 49 -6.53 7.34 14.21
CA ALA A 49 -5.86 6.06 13.99
C ALA A 49 -4.71 6.22 12.99
N LEU A 50 -4.91 6.98 11.93
CA LEU A 50 -3.87 7.28 10.94
C LEU A 50 -2.71 8.07 11.56
N ASP A 51 -3.01 8.97 12.48
CA ASP A 51 -1.99 9.70 13.22
C ASP A 51 -1.10 8.78 14.05
N GLN A 52 -1.68 7.74 14.67
CA GLN A 52 -0.90 6.71 15.37
C GLN A 52 -0.05 5.87 14.40
N VAL A 53 -0.58 5.53 13.22
CA VAL A 53 0.15 4.79 12.18
C VAL A 53 1.36 5.59 11.66
N LEU A 54 1.23 6.91 11.61
CA LEU A 54 2.24 7.83 11.07
C LEU A 54 3.11 8.53 12.14
N LEU A 55 2.89 8.23 13.42
CA LEU A 55 3.51 8.96 14.55
C LEU A 55 5.04 9.06 14.45
N GLU A 56 5.71 7.98 14.03
CA GLU A 56 7.17 7.94 13.84
C GLU A 56 7.67 8.98 12.83
N TYR A 57 6.85 9.36 11.85
CA TYR A 57 7.20 10.29 10.78
C TYR A 57 6.80 11.74 11.09
N GLN A 58 6.08 11.98 12.18
CA GLN A 58 5.50 13.28 12.51
C GLN A 58 6.53 14.44 12.48
N PRO A 59 7.71 14.35 13.10
CA PRO A 59 8.65 15.47 13.12
C PRO A 59 9.04 15.88 11.70
N LYS A 60 9.26 14.89 10.82
CA LYS A 60 9.70 15.15 9.44
C LYS A 60 8.56 15.67 8.57
N LEU A 61 7.35 15.13 8.73
CA LEU A 61 6.18 15.58 7.97
C LEU A 61 5.82 17.03 8.31
N LEU A 62 5.83 17.39 9.59
CA LEU A 62 5.57 18.77 10.04
C LEU A 62 6.66 19.75 9.58
N GLU A 63 7.92 19.33 9.61
CA GLU A 63 9.03 20.14 9.09
C GLU A 63 8.86 20.45 7.60
N LEU A 64 8.46 19.44 6.81
CA LEU A 64 8.27 19.61 5.36
C LEU A 64 7.01 20.42 5.04
N SER A 65 5.89 20.18 5.71
CA SER A 65 4.65 20.92 5.45
C SER A 65 4.79 22.42 5.80
N ALA A 66 5.53 22.75 6.86
CA ALA A 66 5.81 24.14 7.22
C ALA A 66 6.60 24.92 6.15
N ARG A 67 7.36 24.23 5.27
CA ARG A 67 8.12 24.87 4.19
C ARG A 67 7.23 25.33 3.03
N ILE A 68 6.12 24.63 2.78
CA ILE A 68 5.20 24.93 1.68
C ILE A 68 4.11 25.93 2.08
N SER A 69 3.66 25.89 3.34
CA SER A 69 2.63 26.80 3.86
C SER A 69 3.10 27.60 5.08
N PRO A 70 4.03 28.58 4.91
CA PRO A 70 4.55 29.35 6.03
C PRO A 70 3.53 30.30 6.69
N GLN A 71 2.36 30.54 6.08
CA GLN A 71 1.33 31.48 6.58
C GLN A 71 0.10 30.83 7.26
N THR A 72 0.00 29.50 7.33
CA THR A 72 -1.07 28.79 8.07
C THR A 72 -0.71 28.66 9.56
N SER A 73 -0.36 29.78 10.19
CA SER A 73 0.19 29.83 11.55
C SER A 73 -0.85 29.94 12.68
N SER A 74 -2.12 29.59 12.46
CA SER A 74 -3.18 29.80 13.47
C SER A 74 -3.98 28.56 13.88
N SER A 75 -3.68 27.38 13.34
CA SER A 75 -4.19 26.10 13.86
C SER A 75 -3.34 24.96 13.33
N SER A 76 -2.05 24.92 13.71
CA SER A 76 -1.16 23.82 13.36
C SER A 76 -1.69 22.53 13.95
N SER A 77 -2.43 21.76 13.15
CA SER A 77 -2.76 20.40 13.55
C SER A 77 -1.43 19.67 13.70
N SER A 78 -1.10 19.22 14.90
CA SER A 78 0.04 18.32 15.19
C SER A 78 -0.10 16.96 14.50
N SER A 79 -1.13 16.79 13.68
CA SER A 79 -1.53 15.59 12.98
C SER A 79 -0.57 15.27 11.84
N PRO A 80 0.22 14.18 11.92
CA PRO A 80 1.05 13.74 10.82
C PRO A 80 0.25 13.35 9.57
N SER A 81 -0.99 12.84 9.73
CA SER A 81 -1.86 12.52 8.58
C SER A 81 -2.29 13.77 7.81
N ALA A 82 -2.65 14.85 8.50
CA ALA A 82 -2.96 16.14 7.87
C ALA A 82 -1.74 16.71 7.12
N ALA A 83 -0.57 16.69 7.76
CA ALA A 83 0.68 17.17 7.15
C ALA A 83 1.06 16.35 5.89
N LEU A 84 0.91 15.02 5.94
CA LEU A 84 1.13 14.18 4.76
C LEU A 84 0.11 14.48 3.66
N GLY A 85 -1.17 14.67 3.99
CA GLY A 85 -2.20 15.04 3.03
C GLY A 85 -1.89 16.35 2.29
N GLU A 86 -1.42 17.36 3.02
CA GLU A 86 -0.98 18.63 2.44
C GLU A 86 0.22 18.43 1.49
N LEU A 87 1.24 17.67 1.92
CA LEU A 87 2.43 17.40 1.11
C LEU A 87 2.12 16.60 -0.16
N LEU A 88 1.14 15.71 -0.13
CA LEU A 88 0.72 14.93 -1.30
C LEU A 88 -0.15 15.73 -2.28
N ALA A 89 -0.82 16.78 -1.81
CA ALA A 89 -1.62 17.67 -2.65
C ALA A 89 -0.75 18.63 -3.49
N HIS A 90 0.51 18.84 -3.09
CA HIS A 90 1.44 19.76 -3.74
C HIS A 90 2.44 19.00 -4.63
N PRO A 91 2.43 19.21 -5.97
CA PRO A 91 3.31 18.50 -6.91
C PRO A 91 4.81 18.62 -6.60
N GLU A 92 5.23 19.77 -6.06
CA GLU A 92 6.61 20.05 -5.67
C GLU A 92 7.11 19.14 -4.54
N THR A 93 6.22 18.76 -3.61
CA THR A 93 6.58 17.90 -2.47
C THR A 93 6.21 16.44 -2.66
N ALA A 94 5.31 16.13 -3.59
CA ALA A 94 4.86 14.75 -3.86
C ALA A 94 5.99 13.77 -4.22
N ARG A 95 7.19 14.27 -4.56
CA ARG A 95 8.38 13.48 -4.91
C ARG A 95 9.49 13.53 -3.86
N GLU A 96 9.26 14.18 -2.73
CA GLU A 96 10.24 14.27 -1.65
C GLU A 96 10.62 12.86 -1.17
N PRO A 97 11.91 12.47 -1.21
CA PRO A 97 12.35 11.13 -0.79
C PRO A 97 11.94 10.78 0.64
N ALA A 98 11.84 11.78 1.50
CA ALA A 98 11.39 11.64 2.88
C ALA A 98 9.94 11.12 3.00
N LEU A 99 9.12 11.26 1.95
CA LEU A 99 7.76 10.72 1.92
C LEU A 99 7.71 9.22 1.62
N GLY A 100 8.82 8.62 1.16
CA GLY A 100 8.83 7.22 0.74
C GLY A 100 8.42 6.26 1.85
N ALA A 101 8.94 6.43 3.06
CA ALA A 101 8.61 5.58 4.21
C ALA A 101 7.14 5.75 4.68
N PRO A 102 6.62 6.97 4.94
CA PRO A 102 5.21 7.15 5.29
C PRO A 102 4.24 6.69 4.18
N LEU A 103 4.57 6.92 2.90
CA LEU A 103 3.78 6.40 1.78
C LEU A 103 3.76 4.87 1.75
N THR A 104 4.90 4.23 1.98
CA THR A 104 4.99 2.76 2.06
C THR A 104 4.09 2.23 3.19
N ARG A 105 4.08 2.91 4.35
CA ARG A 105 3.27 2.50 5.50
C ARG A 105 1.77 2.68 5.26
N LEU A 106 1.34 3.79 4.69
CA LEU A 106 -0.07 3.97 4.33
C LEU A 106 -0.50 3.07 3.18
N ALA A 107 0.38 2.80 2.20
CA ALA A 107 0.10 1.83 1.14
C ALA A 107 -0.09 0.42 1.73
N LEU A 108 0.67 0.04 2.76
CA LEU A 108 0.47 -1.23 3.46
C LEU A 108 -0.91 -1.29 4.11
N LEU A 109 -1.31 -0.24 4.83
CA LEU A 109 -2.66 -0.14 5.42
C LEU A 109 -3.73 -0.21 4.35
N TYR A 110 -3.59 0.58 3.27
CA TYR A 110 -4.52 0.61 2.15
C TYR A 110 -4.72 -0.79 1.51
N LEU A 111 -3.64 -1.52 1.26
CA LEU A 111 -3.69 -2.84 0.63
C LEU A 111 -4.21 -3.92 1.59
N ALA A 112 -3.80 -3.88 2.86
CA ALA A 112 -4.09 -4.92 3.83
C ALA A 112 -5.48 -4.78 4.45
N GLU A 113 -5.86 -3.55 4.84
CA GLU A 113 -7.00 -3.28 5.70
C GLU A 113 -8.21 -2.75 4.95
N LEU A 114 -8.02 -1.92 3.91
CA LEU A 114 -9.18 -1.38 3.20
C LEU A 114 -9.81 -2.45 2.32
N LYS A 115 -11.07 -2.75 2.62
CA LYS A 115 -11.89 -3.71 1.87
C LYS A 115 -13.04 -3.02 1.15
N GLN A 116 -13.49 -3.64 0.07
CA GLN A 116 -14.79 -3.34 -0.54
C GLN A 116 -15.90 -4.12 0.19
N GLY A 117 -17.17 -3.81 -0.07
CA GLY A 117 -18.30 -4.37 0.67
C GLY A 117 -18.37 -5.91 0.77
N THR A 118 -17.71 -6.64 -0.15
CA THR A 118 -17.61 -8.11 -0.14
C THR A 118 -16.40 -8.66 0.64
N GLY A 119 -15.63 -7.83 1.33
CA GLY A 119 -14.41 -8.21 2.05
C GLY A 119 -13.15 -8.34 1.18
N GLN A 120 -13.27 -8.09 -0.13
CA GLN A 120 -12.14 -8.09 -1.06
C GLN A 120 -11.27 -6.83 -0.91
N CYS A 121 -9.99 -6.93 -1.26
CA CYS A 121 -9.06 -5.80 -1.27
C CYS A 121 -9.63 -4.63 -2.08
N PHE A 122 -9.46 -3.40 -1.58
CA PHE A 122 -9.99 -2.20 -2.22
C PHE A 122 -9.40 -1.94 -3.62
N ASP A 123 -8.12 -2.26 -3.81
CA ASP A 123 -7.43 -2.08 -5.08
C ASP A 123 -7.67 -3.26 -6.04
N PRO A 124 -8.09 -3.01 -7.29
CA PRO A 124 -8.43 -4.07 -8.24
C PRO A 124 -7.21 -4.89 -8.68
N VAL A 125 -6.03 -4.28 -8.80
CA VAL A 125 -4.81 -4.99 -9.21
C VAL A 125 -4.31 -5.85 -8.07
N ALA A 126 -4.31 -5.31 -6.84
CA ALA A 126 -4.02 -6.11 -5.65
C ALA A 126 -4.99 -7.28 -5.52
N GLY A 127 -6.29 -7.01 -5.62
CA GLY A 127 -7.34 -8.03 -5.56
C GLY A 127 -7.16 -9.12 -6.62
N PHE A 128 -6.73 -8.76 -7.84
CA PHE A 128 -6.40 -9.73 -8.88
C PHE A 128 -5.23 -10.65 -8.46
N HIS A 129 -4.11 -10.09 -8.00
CA HIS A 129 -2.95 -10.90 -7.60
C HIS A 129 -3.26 -11.81 -6.40
N LEU A 130 -3.93 -11.27 -5.39
CA LEU A 130 -4.33 -12.01 -4.19
C LEU A 130 -5.33 -13.12 -4.53
N ALA A 131 -6.29 -12.86 -5.42
CA ALA A 131 -7.20 -13.87 -5.94
C ALA A 131 -6.52 -14.91 -6.85
N ASN A 132 -5.26 -14.71 -7.25
CA ASN A 132 -4.44 -15.72 -7.91
C ASN A 132 -3.46 -16.40 -6.92
N GLY A 133 -3.58 -16.15 -5.61
CA GLY A 133 -2.75 -16.81 -4.59
C GLY A 133 -1.40 -16.17 -4.33
N ALA A 134 -1.21 -14.91 -4.75
CA ALA A 134 0.03 -14.19 -4.50
C ALA A 134 0.24 -13.85 -3.03
N ILE A 135 1.51 -13.70 -2.66
CA ILE A 135 1.98 -13.11 -1.42
C ILE A 135 2.27 -11.63 -1.70
N LEU A 136 1.73 -10.74 -0.86
CA LEU A 136 2.13 -9.33 -0.86
C LEU A 136 3.59 -9.25 -0.37
N GLU A 137 4.52 -9.06 -1.30
CA GLU A 137 5.95 -9.28 -1.04
C GLU A 137 6.64 -8.01 -0.56
N ARG A 138 6.53 -6.93 -1.35
CA ARG A 138 7.23 -5.67 -1.09
C ARG A 138 6.45 -4.49 -1.66
N ILE A 139 6.44 -3.39 -0.94
CA ILE A 139 5.92 -2.10 -1.41
C ILE A 139 7.12 -1.21 -1.75
N ASN A 140 7.11 -0.63 -2.94
CA ASN A 140 8.18 0.19 -3.48
C ASN A 140 7.67 1.61 -3.69
N ALA A 141 8.01 2.53 -2.79
CA ALA A 141 7.80 3.96 -3.03
C ALA A 141 8.73 4.46 -4.13
N CYS A 142 8.27 5.48 -4.88
CA CYS A 142 9.03 6.11 -5.97
C CYS A 142 9.51 5.13 -7.06
N ALA A 143 8.76 4.05 -7.31
CA ALA A 143 9.08 3.04 -8.31
C ALA A 143 8.62 3.42 -9.73
N ASP A 144 7.50 4.14 -9.85
CA ASP A 144 7.01 4.67 -11.13
C ASP A 144 7.05 6.20 -11.13
N CYS A 145 8.12 6.76 -11.69
CA CYS A 145 8.31 8.22 -11.81
C CYS A 145 7.54 8.85 -12.99
N SER A 146 6.76 8.07 -13.74
CA SER A 146 5.94 8.60 -14.83
C SER A 146 4.83 9.52 -14.30
N GLN A 147 4.29 10.37 -15.17
CA GLN A 147 3.13 11.21 -14.82
C GLN A 147 1.94 10.36 -14.36
N LYS A 148 1.75 9.19 -14.98
CA LYS A 148 0.70 8.24 -14.64
C LYS A 148 0.93 7.60 -13.26
N GLY A 149 2.15 7.15 -12.98
CA GLY A 149 2.52 6.61 -11.66
C GLY A 149 2.31 7.63 -10.55
N GLY A 150 2.72 8.87 -10.79
CA GLY A 150 2.49 9.99 -9.88
C GLY A 150 1.00 10.22 -9.59
N SER A 151 0.15 10.28 -10.62
CA SER A 151 -1.27 10.58 -10.46
C SER A 151 -2.09 9.43 -9.88
N GLN A 152 -1.71 8.18 -10.14
CA GLN A 152 -2.47 7.00 -9.70
C GLN A 152 -2.06 6.51 -8.31
N SER A 153 -0.77 6.63 -7.96
CA SER A 153 -0.24 5.99 -6.76
C SER A 153 0.91 6.72 -6.07
N HIS A 154 1.15 8.00 -6.39
CA HIS A 154 2.34 8.73 -5.93
C HIS A 154 3.65 7.98 -6.24
N GLY A 155 3.67 7.25 -7.36
CA GLY A 155 4.80 6.43 -7.80
C GLY A 155 4.99 5.12 -7.04
N VAL A 156 4.06 4.72 -6.17
CA VAL A 156 4.11 3.43 -5.49
C VAL A 156 3.80 2.28 -6.46
N MET A 157 4.66 1.27 -6.45
CA MET A 157 4.42 -0.03 -7.09
C MET A 157 4.62 -1.16 -6.07
N VAL A 158 4.07 -2.34 -6.37
CA VAL A 158 4.07 -3.48 -5.45
C VAL A 158 4.62 -4.71 -6.12
N ASN A 159 5.47 -5.44 -5.39
CA ASN A 159 5.83 -6.79 -5.76
C ASN A 159 4.85 -7.79 -5.18
N TYR A 160 4.29 -8.63 -6.04
CA TYR A 160 3.52 -9.81 -5.65
C TYR A 160 4.34 -11.05 -5.98
N ARG A 161 4.64 -11.87 -4.97
CA ARG A 161 5.39 -13.11 -5.13
C ARG A 161 4.45 -14.29 -5.23
N TYR A 162 4.69 -15.17 -6.20
CA TYR A 162 4.01 -16.44 -6.34
C TYR A 162 4.92 -17.56 -5.88
N ASP A 163 4.41 -18.34 -4.94
CA ASP A 163 5.05 -19.55 -4.45
C ASP A 163 4.18 -20.74 -4.92
N PRO A 164 4.68 -21.58 -5.85
CA PRO A 164 3.90 -22.69 -6.41
C PRO A 164 3.33 -23.63 -5.35
N GLU A 165 4.03 -23.81 -4.23
CA GLU A 165 3.59 -24.71 -3.15
C GLU A 165 2.44 -24.10 -2.33
N GLN A 166 2.35 -22.77 -2.28
CA GLN A 166 1.39 -22.05 -1.43
C GLN A 166 0.25 -21.41 -2.23
N VAL A 167 0.34 -21.35 -3.56
CA VAL A 167 -0.59 -20.58 -4.41
C VAL A 167 -2.05 -20.99 -4.20
N VAL A 168 -2.33 -22.28 -4.05
CA VAL A 168 -3.70 -22.80 -3.83
C VAL A 168 -4.21 -22.41 -2.45
N ALA A 169 -3.42 -22.64 -1.41
CA ALA A 169 -3.80 -22.31 -0.03
C ALA A 169 -4.00 -20.79 0.17
N ASN A 170 -3.15 -19.97 -0.46
CA ASN A 170 -3.26 -18.51 -0.44
C ASN A 170 -4.53 -18.04 -1.17
N HIS A 171 -4.81 -18.63 -2.33
CA HIS A 171 -6.01 -18.35 -3.10
C HIS A 171 -7.27 -18.63 -2.27
N GLU A 172 -7.38 -19.82 -1.70
CA GLU A 172 -8.53 -20.22 -0.88
C GLU A 172 -8.72 -19.29 0.31
N ALA A 173 -7.63 -18.98 1.02
CA ALA A 173 -7.66 -18.07 2.15
C ALA A 173 -8.15 -16.65 1.80
N TYR A 174 -7.75 -16.13 0.64
CA TYR A 174 -8.19 -14.82 0.18
C TYR A 174 -9.64 -14.84 -0.31
N VAL A 175 -10.03 -15.82 -1.12
CA VAL A 175 -11.38 -15.90 -1.70
C VAL A 175 -12.44 -16.19 -0.63
N GLN A 176 -12.14 -17.06 0.34
CA GLN A 176 -13.11 -17.46 1.36
C GLN A 176 -13.19 -16.48 2.53
N ALA A 177 -12.05 -15.95 2.97
CA ALA A 177 -11.95 -15.19 4.22
C ALA A 177 -11.36 -13.77 4.06
N GLY A 178 -11.03 -13.35 2.83
CA GLY A 178 -10.36 -12.07 2.59
C GLY A 178 -8.94 -11.98 3.17
N ARG A 179 -8.37 -13.10 3.62
CA ARG A 179 -7.07 -13.15 4.29
C ARG A 179 -5.96 -12.92 3.29
N ILE A 180 -5.13 -11.91 3.56
CA ILE A 180 -3.98 -11.55 2.74
C ILE A 180 -2.72 -12.17 3.34
N VAL A 181 -1.95 -12.88 2.52
CA VAL A 181 -0.64 -13.42 2.91
C VAL A 181 0.43 -12.41 2.55
N MET A 182 1.27 -12.06 3.51
CA MET A 182 2.32 -11.05 3.39
C MET A 182 3.70 -11.68 3.58
N SER A 183 4.74 -11.04 3.04
CA SER A 183 6.12 -11.37 3.41
C SER A 183 6.36 -11.14 4.91
N ARG A 184 7.37 -11.81 5.48
CA ARG A 184 7.72 -11.64 6.90
C ARG A 184 7.98 -10.17 7.27
N THR A 185 8.59 -9.42 6.36
CA THR A 185 8.90 -8.00 6.57
C THR A 185 7.62 -7.17 6.64
N LEU A 186 6.71 -7.34 5.68
CA LEU A 186 5.45 -6.58 5.66
C LEU A 186 4.51 -7.00 6.80
N GLN A 187 4.46 -8.29 7.14
CA GLN A 187 3.68 -8.77 8.28
C GLN A 187 4.15 -8.10 9.58
N ARG A 188 5.47 -8.03 9.81
CA ARG A 188 6.02 -7.36 11.00
C ARG A 188 5.70 -5.87 11.04
N GLU A 189 5.80 -5.17 9.91
CA GLU A 189 5.44 -3.75 9.84
C GLU A 189 3.95 -3.54 10.10
N HIS A 190 3.09 -4.41 9.54
CA HIS A 190 1.65 -4.40 9.77
C HIS A 190 1.31 -4.62 11.23
N ASP A 191 1.82 -5.70 11.84
CA ASP A 191 1.55 -6.06 13.23
C ASP A 191 1.98 -4.96 14.21
N LYS A 192 3.12 -4.32 13.92
CA LYS A 192 3.71 -3.31 14.80
C LYS A 192 3.01 -1.96 14.71
N HIS A 193 2.63 -1.53 13.50
CA HIS A 193 2.22 -0.15 13.25
C HIS A 193 0.76 0.02 12.86
N ILE A 194 0.09 -1.03 12.40
CA ILE A 194 -1.27 -0.96 11.83
C ILE A 194 -2.23 -1.83 12.64
N ALA A 195 -1.87 -3.08 12.94
CA ALA A 195 -2.75 -4.00 13.65
C ALA A 195 -3.20 -3.43 15.01
N GLY A 196 -4.50 -3.48 15.27
CA GLY A 196 -5.10 -2.99 16.51
C GLY A 196 -5.11 -1.46 16.68
N LYS A 197 -4.86 -0.70 15.61
CA LYS A 197 -5.00 0.77 15.59
C LYS A 197 -6.36 1.26 15.07
N ARG A 198 -7.17 0.34 14.53
CA ARG A 198 -8.59 0.57 14.18
C ARG A 198 -9.43 0.95 15.40
#